data_AF-A0A936KX21-F1
#
_entry.id   AF-A0A936KX21-F1
#
_cell.length_a   1.000
_cell.length_b   1.000
_cell.length_c   1.000
_cell.angle_alpha   90.00
_cell.angle_beta   90.00
_cell.angle_gamma   90.00
#
_symmetry.space_group_name_H-M   'P 1'
#
loop_
_entity.id
_entity.type
_entity.pdbx_description
1 polymer ?
#
loop_
_entity_poly.entity_id
_entity_poly.type
_entity_poly.pdbx_seq_one_letter_code
_entity_poly.pdbx_strand_id
1 'polypeptide(L)'
;MLRDKWEVVGLQIAIDVVERLNTENLQSGVLFSPADAMLRRAILNTLKAPAAERARLFEQFAAEIEAYVAVHYPERPWTCRCFTGTDGSRIFRGGVGHSLVIDTSGRLWRARSYEDFDTTFTITETVCEIATLTPRYEHMREYLTD
;
A
#
# COMPACT_ATOMS: atom_id res chain seq x y z
N MET A 1 -3.89 -64.14 -10.47
CA MET A 1 -5.02 -63.21 -10.29
C MET A 1 -4.76 -62.29 -9.10
N LEU A 2 -3.69 -61.49 -9.17
CA LEU A 2 -3.20 -60.60 -8.08
C LEU A 2 -2.52 -59.35 -8.69
N ARG A 3 -3.09 -58.79 -9.76
CA ARG A 3 -2.65 -57.50 -10.34
C ARG A 3 -3.70 -56.39 -10.23
N ASP A 4 -4.95 -56.72 -9.96
CA ASP A 4 -6.05 -55.74 -10.05
C ASP A 4 -6.33 -54.97 -8.75
N LYS A 5 -5.65 -55.29 -7.64
CA LYS A 5 -5.90 -54.61 -6.35
C LYS A 5 -5.01 -53.41 -6.06
N TRP A 6 -3.90 -53.23 -6.80
CA TRP A 6 -2.97 -52.12 -6.56
C TRP A 6 -3.25 -50.88 -7.44
N GLU A 7 -3.93 -51.03 -8.58
CA GLU A 7 -4.32 -49.89 -9.43
C GLU A 7 -5.52 -49.11 -8.85
N VAL A 8 -6.46 -49.80 -8.20
CA VAL A 8 -7.67 -49.16 -7.64
C VAL A 8 -7.34 -48.30 -6.42
N VAL A 9 -6.38 -48.71 -5.59
CA VAL A 9 -5.95 -47.94 -4.40
C VAL A 9 -5.13 -46.71 -4.81
N GLY A 10 -4.33 -46.81 -5.87
CA GLY A 10 -3.58 -45.68 -6.43
C GLY A 10 -4.47 -44.60 -7.03
N LEU A 11 -5.55 -44.99 -7.72
CA LEU A 11 -6.52 -44.05 -8.29
C LEU A 11 -7.33 -43.34 -7.20
N GLN A 12 -7.77 -44.04 -6.15
CA GLN A 12 -8.55 -43.42 -5.06
C GLN A 12 -7.73 -42.43 -4.24
N ILE A 13 -6.45 -42.73 -3.97
CA ILE A 13 -5.55 -41.79 -3.27
C ILE A 13 -5.26 -40.57 -4.16
N ALA A 14 -5.10 -40.75 -5.47
CA ALA A 14 -4.92 -39.63 -6.40
C ALA A 14 -6.19 -38.76 -6.51
N ILE A 15 -7.38 -39.36 -6.50
CA ILE A 15 -8.66 -38.63 -6.51
C ILE A 15 -8.86 -37.88 -5.18
N ASP A 16 -8.59 -38.51 -4.03
CA ASP A 16 -8.69 -37.83 -2.72
C ASP A 16 -7.66 -36.70 -2.55
N VAL A 17 -6.47 -36.80 -3.16
CA VAL A 17 -5.47 -35.72 -3.20
C VAL A 17 -5.89 -34.60 -4.15
N VAL A 18 -6.44 -34.92 -5.33
CA VAL A 18 -6.93 -33.92 -6.29
C VAL A 18 -8.19 -33.21 -5.77
N GLU A 19 -9.09 -33.91 -5.08
CA GLU A 19 -10.24 -33.31 -4.40
C GLU A 19 -9.82 -32.47 -3.19
N ARG A 20 -8.84 -32.89 -2.39
CA ARG A 20 -8.26 -32.04 -1.33
C ARG A 20 -7.58 -30.78 -1.87
N LEU A 21 -6.89 -30.87 -3.01
CA LEU A 21 -6.28 -29.70 -3.67
C LEU A 21 -7.32 -28.77 -4.33
N ASN A 22 -8.49 -29.29 -4.74
CA ASN A 22 -9.59 -28.48 -5.27
C ASN A 22 -10.50 -27.88 -4.19
N THR A 23 -10.35 -28.29 -2.93
CA THR A 23 -11.10 -27.74 -1.78
C THR A 23 -10.21 -26.91 -0.85
N GLU A 24 -8.98 -26.59 -1.26
CA GLU A 24 -8.38 -25.33 -0.83
C GLU A 24 -9.09 -24.25 -1.61
N ASN A 25 -10.18 -23.78 -1.01
CA ASN A 25 -10.79 -22.50 -1.28
C ASN A 25 -9.64 -21.51 -1.49
N LEU A 26 -9.27 -21.25 -2.75
CA LEU A 26 -8.43 -20.14 -3.17
C LEU A 26 -9.25 -18.87 -2.90
N GLN A 27 -9.55 -18.63 -1.63
CA GLN A 27 -9.70 -17.31 -1.10
C GLN A 27 -8.37 -16.67 -1.43
N SER A 28 -8.37 -15.93 -2.53
CA SER A 28 -7.35 -14.94 -2.81
C SER A 28 -7.05 -14.26 -1.47
N GLY A 29 -5.89 -14.55 -0.92
CA GLY A 29 -5.44 -14.09 0.39
C GLY A 29 -5.12 -12.61 0.31
N VAL A 30 -6.05 -11.80 -0.21
CA VAL A 30 -6.09 -10.36 -0.02
C VAL A 30 -6.41 -10.19 1.45
N LEU A 31 -5.37 -10.35 2.25
CA LEU A 31 -5.30 -9.92 3.62
C LEU A 31 -5.55 -8.41 3.58
N PHE A 32 -6.81 -8.01 3.72
CA PHE A 32 -7.18 -6.63 3.96
C PHE A 32 -6.38 -6.18 5.18
N SER A 33 -5.41 -5.28 4.98
CA SER A 33 -4.71 -4.71 6.11
C SER A 33 -5.72 -3.86 6.88
N PRO A 34 -5.81 -3.95 8.22
CA PRO A 34 -6.59 -3.03 9.02
C PRO A 34 -6.29 -1.55 8.69
N ALA A 35 -5.06 -1.28 8.26
CA ALA A 35 -4.64 0.04 7.79
C ALA A 35 -5.33 0.50 6.51
N ASP A 36 -5.76 -0.41 5.62
CA ASP A 36 -6.37 -0.04 4.32
C ASP A 36 -7.72 0.66 4.52
N ALA A 37 -8.54 0.14 5.44
CA ALA A 37 -9.82 0.76 5.77
C ALA A 37 -9.63 2.14 6.42
N MET A 38 -8.63 2.26 7.30
CA MET A 38 -8.29 3.53 7.95
C MET A 38 -7.74 4.55 6.95
N LEU A 39 -6.84 4.12 6.06
CA LEU A 39 -6.26 4.93 4.99
C LEU A 39 -7.35 5.42 4.03
N ARG A 40 -8.27 4.54 3.63
CA ARG A 40 -9.43 4.92 2.80
C ARG A 40 -10.25 6.00 3.47
N ARG A 41 -10.52 5.87 4.78
CA ARG A 41 -11.25 6.89 5.55
C ARG A 41 -10.47 8.21 5.65
N ALA A 42 -9.16 8.15 5.87
CA ALA A 42 -8.28 9.32 5.91
C ALA A 42 -8.29 10.09 4.59
N ILE A 43 -8.20 9.40 3.45
CA ILE A 43 -8.31 9.98 2.11
C ILE A 43 -9.65 10.70 1.94
N LEU A 44 -10.76 10.04 2.26
CA LEU A 44 -12.10 10.62 2.12
C LEU A 44 -12.30 11.84 3.01
N ASN A 45 -11.84 11.79 4.27
CA ASN A 45 -11.94 12.92 5.18
C ASN A 45 -11.08 14.10 4.72
N THR A 46 -9.90 13.82 4.17
CA THR A 46 -9.01 14.84 3.61
C THR A 46 -9.64 15.52 2.41
N LEU A 47 -10.24 14.76 1.48
CA LEU A 47 -10.92 15.32 0.33
C LEU A 47 -12.09 16.24 0.71
N LYS A 48 -12.76 15.98 1.85
CA LYS A 48 -13.84 16.83 2.38
C LYS A 48 -13.36 18.10 3.09
N ALA A 49 -12.10 18.16 3.50
CA ALA A 49 -11.55 19.30 4.22
C ALA A 49 -11.23 20.48 3.27
N PRO A 50 -11.20 21.73 3.79
CA PRO A 50 -10.70 22.88 3.03
C PRO A 50 -9.31 22.62 2.47
N ALA A 51 -9.08 23.01 1.21
CA ALA A 51 -7.86 22.68 0.48
C ALA A 51 -6.57 23.05 1.23
N ALA A 52 -6.57 24.22 1.88
CA ALA A 52 -5.44 24.72 2.67
C ALA A 52 -5.09 23.86 3.91
N GLU A 53 -6.03 23.04 4.40
CA GLU A 53 -5.83 22.21 5.60
C GLU A 53 -5.43 20.78 5.28
N ARG A 54 -5.67 20.32 4.04
CA ARG A 54 -5.58 18.90 3.65
C ARG A 54 -4.24 18.26 3.97
N ALA A 55 -3.15 18.96 3.70
CA ALA A 55 -1.79 18.47 3.97
C ALA A 55 -1.57 18.17 5.46
N ARG A 56 -1.86 19.15 6.32
CA ARG A 56 -1.75 19.02 7.78
C ARG A 56 -2.66 17.90 8.30
N LEU A 57 -3.88 17.83 7.78
CA LEU A 57 -4.90 16.89 8.25
C LEU A 57 -4.55 15.44 7.85
N PHE A 58 -4.05 15.23 6.64
CA PHE A 58 -3.60 13.90 6.21
C PHE A 58 -2.35 13.44 6.96
N GLU A 59 -1.42 14.35 7.29
CA GLU A 59 -0.27 14.06 8.14
C GLU A 59 -0.68 13.58 9.54
N GLN A 60 -1.72 14.19 10.13
CA GLN A 60 -2.30 13.73 11.40
C GLN A 60 -2.89 12.33 11.26
N PHE A 61 -3.69 12.07 10.23
CA PHE A 61 -4.26 10.74 10.02
C PHE A 61 -3.20 9.66 9.78
N ALA A 62 -2.13 9.96 9.03
CA ALA A 62 -1.04 9.02 8.81
C ALA A 62 -0.39 8.62 10.15
N ALA A 63 -0.07 9.60 11.00
CA ALA A 63 0.49 9.34 12.33
C ALA A 63 -0.47 8.52 13.22
N GLU A 64 -1.77 8.81 13.19
CA GLU A 64 -2.79 8.06 13.93
C GLU A 64 -2.91 6.60 13.46
N ILE A 65 -2.85 6.37 12.14
CA ILE A 65 -2.87 5.03 11.56
C ILE A 65 -1.63 4.25 12.00
N GLU A 66 -0.44 4.85 11.88
CA GLU A 66 0.82 4.21 12.28
C GLU A 66 0.82 3.82 13.76
N ALA A 67 0.41 4.75 14.64
CA ALA A 67 0.32 4.49 16.08
C ALA A 67 -0.69 3.38 16.40
N TYR A 68 -1.87 3.41 15.78
CA TYR A 68 -2.90 2.40 15.99
C TYR A 68 -2.44 1.01 15.53
N VAL A 69 -1.85 0.91 14.33
CA VAL A 69 -1.38 -0.37 13.79
C VAL A 69 -0.24 -0.92 14.62
N ALA A 70 0.71 -0.08 15.06
CA ALA A 70 1.81 -0.52 15.92
C ALA A 70 1.34 -1.14 17.24
N VAL A 71 0.24 -0.65 17.82
CA VAL A 71 -0.34 -1.18 19.06
C VAL A 71 -1.18 -2.44 18.82
N HIS A 72 -1.99 -2.46 17.77
CA HIS A 72 -3.02 -3.48 17.59
C HIS A 72 -2.63 -4.63 16.65
N TYR A 73 -1.66 -4.39 15.76
CA TYR A 73 -1.19 -5.36 14.76
C TYR A 73 0.34 -5.29 14.61
N PRO A 74 1.10 -5.50 15.70
CA PRO A 74 2.57 -5.38 15.69
C PRO A 74 3.26 -6.34 14.71
N GLU A 75 2.61 -7.43 14.34
CA GLU A 75 3.08 -8.40 13.34
C GLU A 75 2.98 -7.90 11.90
N ARG A 76 2.26 -6.79 11.66
CA ARG A 76 2.06 -6.17 10.35
C ARG A 76 2.24 -4.65 10.45
N PRO A 77 3.47 -4.17 10.68
CA PRO A 77 3.72 -2.76 10.85
C PRO A 77 3.31 -1.98 9.60
N TRP A 78 2.56 -0.90 9.82
CA TRP A 78 2.27 0.10 8.81
C TRP A 78 3.13 1.31 9.09
N THR A 79 3.78 1.84 8.06
CA THR A 79 4.66 3.01 8.19
C THR A 79 4.31 4.03 7.12
N CYS A 80 4.44 5.31 7.44
CA CYS A 80 4.33 6.39 6.48
C CYS A 80 5.41 7.43 6.69
N ARG A 81 6.30 7.58 5.71
CA ARG A 81 7.29 8.66 5.70
C ARG A 81 6.75 9.86 4.96
N CYS A 82 6.89 11.02 5.57
CA CYS A 82 6.46 12.30 5.00
C CYS A 82 7.67 13.06 4.44
N PHE A 83 7.55 13.54 3.21
CA PHE A 83 8.55 14.34 2.52
C PHE A 83 7.94 15.66 2.05
N THR A 84 8.78 16.69 1.91
CA THR A 84 8.42 17.91 1.17
C THR A 84 8.96 17.78 -0.23
N GLY A 85 8.09 17.91 -1.23
CA GLY A 85 8.49 17.97 -2.63
C GLY A 85 9.28 19.24 -2.93
N THR A 86 10.06 19.23 -4.00
CA THR A 86 10.82 20.40 -4.47
C THR A 86 9.94 21.59 -4.85
N ASP A 87 8.66 21.34 -5.12
CA ASP A 87 7.60 22.32 -5.40
C ASP A 87 6.81 22.76 -4.16
N GLY A 88 7.15 22.23 -2.97
CA GLY A 88 6.44 22.50 -1.71
C GLY A 88 5.25 21.58 -1.43
N SER A 89 4.97 20.59 -2.29
CA SER A 89 3.96 19.57 -2.02
C SER A 89 4.31 18.72 -0.80
N ARG A 90 3.30 18.09 -0.18
CA ARG A 90 3.48 17.09 0.88
C ARG A 90 3.29 15.69 0.34
N ILE A 91 4.31 14.86 0.47
CA ILE A 91 4.40 13.52 -0.12
C ILE A 91 4.42 12.49 1.00
N PHE A 92 3.47 11.55 0.96
CA PHE A 92 3.29 10.50 1.94
C PHE A 92 3.65 9.15 1.29
N ARG A 93 4.74 8.52 1.76
CA ARG A 93 5.24 7.25 1.25
C ARG A 93 5.07 6.15 2.28
N GLY A 94 4.26 5.16 1.93
CA GLY A 94 4.23 3.88 2.64
C GLY A 94 5.32 2.92 2.18
N GLY A 95 5.32 1.71 2.74
CA GLY A 95 6.30 0.66 2.41
C GLY A 95 6.15 0.04 1.01
N VAL A 96 4.98 0.11 0.37
CA VAL A 96 4.72 -0.58 -0.92
C VAL A 96 4.21 0.38 -2.00
N GLY A 97 5.05 0.61 -3.01
CA GLY A 97 4.72 0.95 -4.41
C GLY A 97 3.99 2.25 -4.72
N HIS A 98 3.26 2.82 -3.77
CA HIS A 98 2.41 3.97 -3.98
C HIS A 98 2.68 5.08 -2.95
N SER A 99 2.51 6.30 -3.41
CA SER A 99 2.57 7.52 -2.63
C SER A 99 1.27 8.29 -2.76
N LEU A 100 0.95 9.09 -1.75
CA LEU A 100 -0.04 10.15 -1.87
C LEU A 100 0.69 11.49 -1.89
N VAL A 101 0.23 12.41 -2.74
CA VAL A 101 0.77 13.76 -2.83
C VAL A 101 -0.35 14.75 -2.62
N ILE A 102 -0.14 15.73 -1.75
CA ILE A 102 -1.00 16.90 -1.63
C ILE A 102 -0.20 18.07 -2.18
N ASP A 103 -0.63 18.61 -3.32
CA ASP A 103 0.05 19.75 -3.94
C ASP A 103 -0.21 21.05 -3.15
N THR A 104 0.47 22.12 -3.55
CA THR A 104 0.37 23.43 -2.87
C THR A 104 -1.02 24.08 -3.00
N SER A 105 -1.83 23.64 -3.95
CA SER A 105 -3.24 24.03 -4.09
C SER A 105 -4.19 23.15 -3.27
N GLY A 106 -3.68 22.11 -2.62
CA GLY A 106 -4.44 21.15 -1.82
C GLY A 106 -5.10 20.04 -2.64
N ARG A 107 -4.75 19.83 -3.92
CA ARG A 107 -5.25 18.68 -4.69
C ARG A 107 -4.54 17.42 -4.21
N LEU A 108 -5.28 16.31 -4.16
CA LEU A 108 -4.79 15.02 -3.69
C LEU A 108 -4.52 14.11 -4.89
N TRP A 109 -3.32 13.56 -4.95
CA TRP A 109 -2.85 12.73 -6.05
C TRP A 109 -2.40 11.35 -5.56
N ARG A 110 -2.70 10.32 -6.34
CA ARG A 110 -2.11 9.00 -6.23
C ARG A 110 -0.95 8.88 -7.20
N ALA A 111 0.21 8.52 -6.66
CA ALA A 111 1.45 8.35 -7.41
C ALA A 111 2.04 6.95 -7.18
N ARG A 112 2.84 6.48 -8.12
CA ARG A 112 3.80 5.38 -7.93
C ARG A 112 5.08 5.94 -7.33
N SER A 113 5.62 5.25 -6.33
CA SER A 113 6.70 5.82 -5.50
C SER A 113 8.03 6.02 -6.23
N TYR A 114 8.25 5.45 -7.41
CA TYR A 114 9.53 5.57 -8.12
C TYR A 114 9.38 6.24 -9.50
N GLU A 115 8.31 5.92 -10.22
CA GLU A 115 8.13 6.30 -11.61
C GLU A 115 7.55 7.71 -11.78
N ASP A 116 6.83 8.21 -10.77
CA ASP A 116 6.10 9.47 -10.85
C ASP A 116 6.84 10.62 -10.13
N PHE A 117 8.12 10.43 -9.82
CA PHE A 117 8.97 11.44 -9.20
C PHE A 117 10.36 11.49 -9.84
N ASP A 118 10.86 12.68 -10.12
CA ASP A 118 12.31 12.86 -10.27
C ASP A 118 12.93 12.82 -8.87
N THR A 119 13.58 11.69 -8.56
CA THR A 119 14.18 11.43 -7.26
C THR A 119 15.69 11.59 -7.34
N THR A 120 16.27 12.36 -6.43
CA THR A 120 17.73 12.37 -6.22
C THR A 120 18.07 11.68 -4.91
N PHE A 121 19.30 11.18 -4.80
CA PHE A 121 19.76 10.44 -3.64
C PHE A 121 21.06 11.03 -3.09
N THR A 122 21.17 11.05 -1.77
CA THR A 122 22.45 11.19 -1.09
C THR A 122 22.97 9.78 -0.82
N ILE A 123 24.13 9.47 -1.39
CA ILE A 123 24.76 8.16 -1.24
C ILE A 123 26.06 8.35 -0.46
N THR A 124 26.17 7.65 0.66
CA THR A 124 27.39 7.52 1.46
C THR A 124 27.87 6.07 1.43
N GLU A 125 28.98 5.77 2.12
CA GLU A 125 29.50 4.39 2.23
C GLU A 125 28.51 3.41 2.87
N THR A 126 27.59 3.89 3.72
CA THR A 126 26.71 3.04 4.53
C THR A 126 25.22 3.27 4.28
N VAL A 127 24.84 4.34 3.59
CA VAL A 127 23.44 4.76 3.46
C VAL A 127 23.15 5.32 2.06
N CYS A 128 21.98 4.97 1.53
CA CYS A 128 21.36 5.60 0.38
C CYS A 128 20.00 6.17 0.81
N GLU A 129 19.88 7.50 0.80
CA GLU A 129 18.68 8.22 1.24
C GLU A 129 18.15 9.14 0.15
N ILE A 130 16.84 9.31 0.12
CA ILE A 130 16.18 10.26 -0.76
C ILE A 130 16.60 11.67 -0.35
N ALA A 131 17.25 12.40 -1.25
CA ALA A 131 17.64 13.79 -1.05
C ALA A 131 16.54 14.74 -1.50
N THR A 132 15.96 14.53 -2.69
CA THR A 132 14.85 15.33 -3.20
C THR A 132 13.81 14.47 -3.91
N LEU A 133 12.58 14.98 -3.92
CA LEU A 133 11.45 14.44 -4.69
C LEU A 133 10.77 15.56 -5.46
N THR A 134 10.81 15.49 -6.79
CA THR A 134 10.04 16.40 -7.64
C THR A 134 8.85 15.64 -8.23
N PRO A 135 7.60 15.99 -7.89
CA PRO A 135 6.41 15.36 -8.46
C PRO A 135 6.32 15.54 -9.98
N ARG A 136 5.94 14.48 -10.70
CA ARG A 136 5.52 14.52 -12.12
C ARG A 136 4.01 14.30 -12.22
N TYR A 137 3.24 15.37 -11.99
CA TYR A 137 1.77 15.31 -11.88
C TYR A 137 1.08 14.73 -13.11
N GLU A 138 1.66 14.89 -14.30
CA GLU A 138 1.17 14.33 -15.56
C GLU A 138 1.12 12.80 -15.60
N HIS A 139 1.88 12.13 -14.73
CA HIS A 139 1.86 10.66 -14.59
C HIS A 139 0.99 10.19 -13.41
N MET A 140 0.52 11.12 -12.59
CA MET A 140 -0.26 10.82 -11.40
C MET A 140 -1.76 10.80 -11.68
N ARG A 141 -2.51 10.17 -10.78
CA ARG A 141 -3.97 10.20 -10.81
C ARG A 141 -4.50 11.11 -9.71
N GLU A 142 -5.21 12.18 -10.07
CA GLU A 142 -5.92 12.99 -9.09
C GLU A 142 -7.10 12.22 -8.49
N TYR A 143 -7.30 12.38 -7.19
CA TYR A 143 -8.54 12.01 -6.52
C TYR A 143 -9.53 13.15 -6.57
N LEU A 144 -10.72 12.87 -7.09
CA LEU A 144 -11.83 13.80 -7.16
C LEU A 144 -12.87 13.43 -6.10
N THR A 145 -13.55 14.44 -5.56
CA THR A 145 -14.80 14.25 -4.84
C THR A 145 -15.90 14.18 -5.89
N ASP A 146 -16.38 12.97 -6.19
CA ASP A 146 -17.64 12.79 -6.91
C ASP A 146 -18.82 13.36 -6.10
#